data_AF-B6VWT4-F1
#
_entry.id   AF-B6VWT4-F1
#
_cell.length_a   1.000
_cell.length_b   1.000
_cell.length_c   1.000
_cell.angle_alpha   90.00
_cell.angle_beta   90.00
_cell.angle_gamma   90.00
#
_symmetry.space_group_name_H-M   'P 1'
#
loop_
_entity.id
_entity.type
_entity.pdbx_description
1 polymer ?
#
loop_
_entity_poly.entity_id
_entity_poly.type
_entity_poly.pdbx_seq_one_letter_code
_entity_poly.pdbx_strand_id
1 'polypeptide(L)'
;MKMNKLKQIPEFLRFVMVGLFATGLHYGIYFVLQKFIQVNVAYTLGYVLSFVANFYLTAYFTFGQPPSWKKAFGFGGAHLTNYLIHIGLLNLFLRLGFSRPLAPIPVFLIAIPVNFLLVRFVFKQK
;
A
#
# COMPACT_ATOMS: atom_id res chain seq x y z
N MET A 1 24.22 -12.76 -25.18
CA MET A 1 22.83 -12.29 -24.95
C MET A 1 22.68 -11.84 -23.50
N LYS A 2 22.78 -10.54 -23.19
CA LYS A 2 22.54 -10.03 -21.83
C LYS A 2 21.03 -10.17 -21.55
N MET A 3 20.63 -11.26 -20.90
CA MET A 3 19.29 -11.35 -20.34
C MET A 3 19.09 -10.15 -19.41
N ASN A 4 18.04 -9.37 -19.66
CA ASN A 4 17.68 -8.23 -18.85
C ASN A 4 17.54 -8.73 -17.39
N LYS A 5 18.40 -8.30 -16.46
CA LYS A 5 18.49 -8.89 -15.09
C LYS A 5 17.13 -8.97 -14.36
N LEU A 6 16.21 -8.07 -14.72
CA LEU A 6 14.83 -8.02 -14.25
C LEU A 6 14.00 -9.29 -14.55
N LYS A 7 14.29 -10.02 -15.64
CA LYS A 7 13.58 -11.26 -16.00
C LYS A 7 13.97 -12.48 -15.16
N GLN A 8 15.02 -12.38 -14.33
CA GLN A 8 15.47 -13.48 -13.47
C GLN A 8 14.75 -13.51 -12.11
N ILE A 9 14.10 -12.40 -11.71
CA ILE A 9 13.37 -12.33 -10.45
C ILE A 9 11.90 -12.71 -10.71
N PRO A 10 11.38 -13.76 -10.05
CA PRO A 10 9.96 -14.12 -10.10
C PRO A 10 9.05 -12.92 -9.85
N GLU A 11 7.93 -12.83 -10.58
CA GLU A 11 6.93 -11.77 -10.43
C GLU A 11 6.45 -11.60 -8.98
N PHE A 12 6.24 -12.71 -8.27
CA PHE A 12 5.87 -12.71 -6.86
C PHE A 12 6.89 -11.96 -5.99
N LEU A 13 8.19 -12.19 -6.20
CA LEU A 13 9.23 -11.48 -5.44
C LEU A 13 9.27 -9.99 -5.81
N ARG A 14 9.10 -9.64 -7.09
CA ARG A 14 8.98 -8.24 -7.52
C ARG A 14 7.79 -7.55 -6.87
N PHE A 15 6.65 -8.23 -6.79
CA PHE A 15 5.45 -7.72 -6.11
C PHE A 15 5.69 -7.48 -4.62
N VAL A 16 6.30 -8.44 -3.92
CA VAL A 16 6.64 -8.29 -2.49
C VAL A 16 7.60 -7.12 -2.26
N MET A 17 8.63 -6.96 -3.10
CA MET A 17 9.55 -5.82 -3.00
C MET A 17 8.84 -4.47 -3.18
N VAL A 18 7.95 -4.36 -4.17
CA VAL A 18 7.18 -3.13 -4.39
C VAL A 18 6.24 -2.85 -3.22
N GLY A 19 5.57 -3.89 -2.68
CA GLY A 19 4.71 -3.76 -1.51
C GLY A 19 5.46 -3.25 -0.28
N LEU A 20 6.62 -3.83 0.03
CA LEU A 20 7.47 -3.40 1.14
C LEU A 20 7.95 -1.95 0.95
N PHE A 21 8.36 -1.60 -0.27
CA PHE A 21 8.74 -0.22 -0.61
C PHE A 21 7.58 0.75 -0.40
N ALA A 22 6.37 0.41 -0.87
CA ALA A 22 5.20 1.25 -0.72
C ALA A 22 4.82 1.43 0.77
N THR A 23 4.83 0.37 1.57
CA THR A 23 4.60 0.46 3.03
C THR A 23 5.65 1.34 3.71
N GLY A 24 6.94 1.17 3.36
CA GLY A 24 8.01 2.02 3.86
C GLY A 24 7.83 3.49 3.48
N LEU A 25 7.42 3.76 2.24
CA LEU A 25 7.12 5.11 1.74
C LEU A 25 5.93 5.72 2.48
N HIS A 26 4.84 4.96 2.67
CA HIS A 26 3.68 5.40 3.45
C HIS A 26 4.11 5.81 4.85
N TYR A 27 4.78 4.90 5.56
CA TYR A 27 5.20 5.15 6.92
C TYR A 27 6.19 6.31 7.01
N GLY A 28 7.14 6.42 6.08
CA GLY A 28 8.12 7.51 6.04
C GLY A 28 7.46 8.88 5.87
N ILE A 29 6.54 9.00 4.91
CA ILE A 29 5.76 10.23 4.70
C ILE A 29 4.96 10.58 5.94
N TYR A 30 4.22 9.60 6.50
CA TYR A 30 3.47 9.79 7.73
C TYR A 30 4.36 10.24 8.88
N PHE A 31 5.48 9.57 9.10
CA PHE A 31 6.40 9.79 10.21
C PHE A 31 6.96 11.21 10.23
N VAL A 32 7.24 11.78 9.05
CA VAL A 32 7.66 13.17 8.89
C VAL A 32 6.46 14.11 9.07
N LEU A 33 5.37 13.91 8.31
CA LEU A 33 4.25 14.86 8.26
C LEU A 33 3.48 14.96 9.57
N GLN A 34 3.35 13.87 10.35
CA GLN A 34 2.59 13.87 11.60
C GLN A 34 3.16 14.84 12.67
N LYS A 35 4.39 15.30 12.48
CA LYS A 35 5.03 16.34 13.31
C LYS A 35 4.53 17.75 13.01
N PHE A 36 4.01 17.98 11.79
CA PHE A 36 3.68 19.32 11.29
C PHE A 36 2.19 19.50 11.04
N ILE A 37 1.47 18.43 10.73
CA ILE A 37 0.04 18.48 10.38
C ILE A 37 -0.77 17.47 11.17
N GLN A 38 -2.10 17.56 11.04
CA GLN A 38 -3.03 16.67 11.69
C GLN A 38 -2.76 15.20 11.29
N VAL A 39 -2.83 14.30 12.26
CA VAL A 39 -2.35 12.90 12.15
C VAL A 39 -3.07 12.10 11.06
N ASN A 40 -4.38 12.24 10.94
CA ASN A 40 -5.16 11.59 9.89
C ASN A 40 -4.75 12.15 8.52
N VAL A 41 -4.60 13.47 8.37
CA VAL A 41 -4.15 14.09 7.11
C VAL A 41 -2.76 13.59 6.71
N ALA A 42 -1.80 13.54 7.65
CA ALA A 42 -0.47 12.96 7.42
C ALA A 42 -0.55 11.50 6.95
N TYR A 43 -1.42 10.72 7.58
CA TYR A 43 -1.57 9.30 7.27
C TYR A 43 -2.23 9.08 5.90
N THR A 44 -3.25 9.88 5.57
CA THR A 44 -3.91 9.89 4.27
C THR A 44 -2.96 10.26 3.15
N LEU A 45 -2.16 11.32 3.33
CA LEU A 45 -1.16 11.72 2.34
C LEU A 45 -0.12 10.63 2.11
N GLY A 46 0.37 10.00 3.18
CA GLY A 46 1.26 8.86 3.07
C GLY A 46 0.62 7.67 2.36
N TYR A 47 -0.67 7.41 2.60
CA TYR A 47 -1.39 6.32 1.92
C TYR A 47 -1.55 6.63 0.42
N VAL A 48 -2.03 7.82 0.07
CA VAL A 48 -2.30 8.20 -1.33
C VAL A 48 -1.01 8.22 -2.14
N LEU A 49 0.06 8.84 -1.63
CA LEU A 49 1.34 8.93 -2.34
C LEU A 49 2.00 7.55 -2.51
N SER A 50 1.95 6.71 -1.46
CA SER A 50 2.47 5.35 -1.56
C SER A 50 1.63 4.46 -2.49
N PHE A 51 0.31 4.63 -2.50
CA PHE A 51 -0.59 3.93 -3.42
C PHE A 51 -0.28 4.27 -4.89
N VAL A 52 -0.08 5.55 -5.20
CA VAL A 52 0.31 5.97 -6.57
C VAL A 52 1.64 5.35 -6.97
N ALA A 53 2.66 5.41 -6.11
CA ALA A 53 3.95 4.78 -6.37
C ALA A 53 3.82 3.26 -6.55
N ASN A 54 3.07 2.59 -5.67
CA ASN A 54 2.81 1.16 -5.72
C ASN A 54 2.13 0.75 -7.05
N PHE A 55 1.14 1.52 -7.50
CA PHE A 55 0.42 1.25 -8.74
C PHE A 55 1.37 1.26 -9.95
N TYR A 56 2.17 2.31 -10.10
CA TYR A 56 3.10 2.42 -11.23
C TYR A 56 4.24 1.40 -11.16
N LEU A 57 4.82 1.17 -9.98
CA LEU A 57 5.86 0.15 -9.80
C LEU A 57 5.32 -1.27 -10.02
N THR A 58 4.12 -1.56 -9.56
CA THR A 58 3.47 -2.85 -9.83
C THR A 58 3.23 -3.02 -11.34
N ALA A 59 2.71 -2.00 -12.03
CA ALA A 59 2.49 -2.07 -13.47
C ALA A 59 3.78 -2.30 -14.26
N TYR A 60 4.78 -1.43 -14.09
CA TYR A 60 6.00 -1.45 -14.89
C TYR A 60 7.05 -2.44 -14.39
N PHE A 61 7.36 -2.45 -13.09
CA PHE A 61 8.42 -3.27 -12.53
C PHE A 61 7.96 -4.70 -12.23
N THR A 62 6.74 -4.90 -11.73
CA THR A 62 6.25 -6.27 -11.43
C THR A 62 5.70 -6.98 -12.67
N PHE A 63 4.80 -6.35 -13.43
CA PHE A 63 4.14 -7.02 -14.56
C PHE A 63 4.69 -6.65 -15.94
N GLY A 64 5.49 -5.59 -16.06
CA GLY A 64 6.02 -5.14 -17.35
C GLY A 64 4.92 -4.72 -18.33
N GLN A 65 3.79 -4.23 -17.82
CA GLN A 65 2.62 -3.84 -18.61
C GLN A 65 2.20 -2.41 -18.27
N PRO A 66 1.80 -1.59 -19.25
CA PRO A 66 1.31 -0.26 -18.96
C PRO A 66 0.05 -0.31 -18.09
N PRO A 67 -0.14 0.69 -17.20
CA PRO A 67 -1.38 0.82 -16.43
C PRO A 67 -2.57 1.01 -17.38
N SER A 68 -3.72 0.43 -17.02
CA SER A 68 -4.97 0.57 -17.78
C SER A 68 -6.13 0.91 -16.86
N TRP A 69 -7.16 1.58 -17.39
CA TRP A 69 -8.34 1.98 -16.62
C TRP A 69 -9.02 0.81 -15.90
N LYS A 70 -9.14 -0.36 -16.55
CA LYS A 70 -9.70 -1.57 -15.94
C LYS A 70 -8.88 -2.05 -14.73
N LYS A 71 -7.55 -1.98 -14.81
CA LYS A 71 -6.65 -2.32 -13.69
C LYS A 71 -6.74 -1.25 -12.59
N ALA A 72 -6.84 0.02 -12.96
CA ALA A 72 -6.95 1.13 -12.01
C ALA A 72 -8.25 1.07 -11.18
N PHE A 73 -9.39 0.72 -11.78
CA PHE A 73 -10.65 0.61 -11.04
C PHE A 73 -10.67 -0.58 -10.08
N GLY A 74 -10.24 -1.77 -10.51
CA GLY A 74 -10.17 -2.95 -9.62
C GLY A 74 -9.17 -2.76 -8.48
N PHE A 75 -8.01 -2.15 -8.77
CA PHE A 75 -7.00 -1.83 -7.79
C PHE A 75 -7.45 -0.71 -6.84
N GLY A 76 -8.05 0.35 -7.37
CA GLY A 76 -8.55 1.49 -6.60
C GLY A 76 -9.70 1.14 -5.66
N GLY A 77 -10.64 0.28 -6.09
CA GLY A 77 -11.76 -0.17 -5.25
C GLY A 77 -11.28 -0.93 -4.00
N ALA A 78 -10.43 -1.95 -4.19
CA ALA A 78 -9.85 -2.70 -3.08
C ALA A 78 -9.04 -1.77 -2.14
N HIS A 79 -8.28 -0.85 -2.71
CA HIS A 79 -7.49 0.11 -1.93
C HIS A 79 -8.32 1.17 -1.23
N LEU A 80 -9.51 1.52 -1.70
CA LEU A 80 -10.41 2.41 -0.98
C LEU A 80 -10.95 1.72 0.28
N THR A 81 -11.43 0.49 0.16
CA THR A 81 -11.85 -0.31 1.33
C THR A 81 -10.68 -0.50 2.30
N ASN A 82 -9.50 -0.81 1.77
CA ASN A 82 -8.31 -0.96 2.59
C ASN A 82 -7.94 0.36 3.30
N TYR A 83 -8.06 1.51 2.64
CA TYR A 83 -7.82 2.81 3.25
C TYR A 83 -8.77 3.09 4.44
N LEU A 84 -10.05 2.74 4.31
CA LEU A 84 -11.02 2.88 5.41
C LEU A 84 -10.64 2.01 6.62
N ILE A 85 -10.16 0.80 6.37
CA ILE A 85 -9.63 -0.08 7.43
C ILE A 85 -8.40 0.56 8.08
N HIS A 86 -7.46 1.03 7.26
CA HIS A 86 -6.25 1.71 7.71
C HIS A 86 -6.57 2.90 8.65
N ILE A 87 -7.44 3.83 8.21
CA ILE A 87 -7.75 5.03 8.98
C ILE A 87 -8.58 4.71 10.23
N GLY A 88 -9.48 3.74 10.15
CA GLY A 88 -10.24 3.24 11.30
C GLY A 88 -9.33 2.64 12.37
N LEU A 89 -8.43 1.74 11.97
CA LEU A 89 -7.45 1.13 12.86
C LEU A 89 -6.47 2.16 13.44
N LEU A 90 -6.00 3.12 12.65
CA LEU A 90 -5.13 4.19 13.15
C LEU A 90 -5.80 4.93 14.30
N ASN A 91 -7.05 5.36 14.11
CA ASN A 91 -7.78 6.10 15.14
C ASN A 91 -8.11 5.21 16.35
N LEU A 92 -8.35 3.91 16.15
CA LEU A 92 -8.50 2.95 17.24
C LEU A 92 -7.22 2.87 18.09
N PHE A 93 -6.05 2.64 17.49
CA PHE A 93 -4.80 2.50 18.24
C PHE A 93 -4.38 3.81 18.91
N LEU A 94 -4.62 4.97 18.28
CA LEU A 94 -4.41 6.26 18.93
C LEU A 94 -5.31 6.43 20.17
N ARG A 95 -6.59 6.00 20.11
CA ARG A 95 -7.50 6.02 21.28
C ARG A 95 -7.09 5.04 22.37
N LEU A 96 -6.47 3.92 22.00
CA LEU A 96 -5.89 2.95 22.94
C LEU A 96 -4.55 3.42 23.55
N GLY A 97 -4.09 4.63 23.24
CA GLY A 97 -2.90 5.23 23.85
C GLY A 97 -1.59 4.98 23.11
N PHE A 98 -1.61 4.40 21.90
CA PHE A 98 -0.40 4.28 21.09
C PHE A 98 0.10 5.67 20.69
N SER A 99 1.42 5.86 20.74
CA SER A 99 2.02 7.09 20.23
C SER A 99 1.85 7.18 18.72
N ARG A 100 1.84 8.41 18.18
CA ARG A 100 1.69 8.65 16.73
C ARG A 100 2.67 7.81 15.89
N PRO A 101 3.98 7.72 16.21
CA PRO A 101 4.88 6.86 15.44
C PRO A 101 4.57 5.36 15.52
N LEU A 102 4.05 4.87 16.65
CA LEU A 102 3.83 3.43 16.87
C LEU A 102 2.47 2.95 16.37
N ALA A 103 1.44 3.81 16.36
CA ALA A 103 0.09 3.44 15.95
C ALA A 103 0.00 2.81 14.54
N PRO A 104 0.76 3.25 13.52
CA PRO A 104 0.78 2.60 12.19
C PRO A 104 1.26 1.14 12.17
N ILE A 105 2.10 0.72 13.12
CA ILE A 105 2.70 -0.63 13.10
C ILE A 105 1.62 -1.72 13.14
N PRO A 106 0.73 -1.77 14.16
CA PRO A 106 -0.35 -2.75 14.18
C PRO A 106 -1.38 -2.52 13.06
N VAL A 107 -1.53 -1.29 12.54
CA VAL A 107 -2.36 -1.04 11.35
C VAL A 107 -1.83 -1.82 10.15
N PHE A 108 -0.52 -1.74 9.87
CA PHE A 108 0.08 -2.45 8.73
C PHE A 108 -0.02 -3.96 8.88
N LEU A 109 0.19 -4.49 10.09
CA LEU A 109 0.08 -5.93 10.36
C LEU A 109 -1.31 -6.50 10.06
N ILE A 110 -2.37 -5.70 10.22
CA ILE A 110 -3.75 -6.11 9.94
C ILE A 110 -4.15 -5.79 8.50
N ALA A 111 -3.92 -4.56 8.05
CA ALA A 111 -4.43 -4.08 6.79
C ALA A 111 -3.73 -4.70 5.58
N ILE A 112 -2.44 -5.05 5.67
CA ILE A 112 -1.72 -5.69 4.57
C ILE A 112 -2.32 -7.08 4.23
N PRO A 113 -2.50 -8.00 5.19
CA PRO A 113 -3.21 -9.26 4.93
C PRO A 113 -4.64 -9.06 4.41
N VAL A 114 -5.38 -8.10 4.96
CA VAL A 114 -6.75 -7.83 4.51
C VAL A 114 -6.77 -7.32 3.07
N ASN A 115 -5.86 -6.42 2.70
CA ASN A 115 -5.74 -5.94 1.32
C ASN A 115 -5.46 -7.08 0.35
N PHE A 116 -4.59 -8.02 0.72
CA PHE A 116 -4.32 -9.22 -0.10
C PHE A 116 -5.59 -10.04 -0.33
N LEU A 117 -6.40 -10.26 0.72
CA LEU A 117 -7.67 -10.97 0.59
C LEU A 117 -8.66 -10.20 -0.29
N LEU A 118 -8.83 -8.89 -0.08
CA LEU A 118 -9.73 -8.04 -0.88
C LEU A 118 -9.38 -8.08 -2.36
N VAL A 119 -8.11 -7.85 -2.69
CA VAL A 119 -7.60 -7.95 -4.06
C VAL A 119 -7.85 -9.36 -4.60
N ARG A 120 -7.53 -10.41 -3.84
CA ARG A 120 -7.75 -11.80 -4.27
C ARG A 120 -9.22 -12.10 -4.57
N PHE A 121 -10.16 -11.64 -3.75
CA PHE A 121 -11.60 -11.86 -3.99
C PHE A 121 -12.10 -11.13 -5.24
N VAL A 122 -11.68 -9.87 -5.44
CA VAL A 122 -12.02 -9.08 -6.64
C VAL A 122 -11.54 -9.78 -7.91
N PHE A 123 -10.37 -10.41 -7.88
CA PHE A 123 -9.80 -11.11 -9.04
C PHE A 123 -10.22 -12.59 -9.18
N LYS A 124 -10.77 -13.22 -8.13
CA LYS A 124 -11.22 -14.63 -8.18
C LYS A 124 -12.71 -14.82 -8.48
N GLN A 125 -13.52 -13.77 -8.47
CA GLN A 125 -14.90 -13.89 -8.96
C GLN A 125 -14.86 -14.16 -10.47
N LYS A 126 -15.21 -15.41 -10.81
CA LYS A 126 -15.49 -15.87 -12.18
C LYS A 126 -16.92 -15.51 -12.55
#